data_AF-A0A2N7FH32-F1
#
_entry.id   AF-A0A2N7FH32-F1
#
_cell.length_a   1.000
_cell.length_b   1.000
_cell.length_c   1.000
_cell.angle_alpha   90.00
_cell.angle_beta   90.00
_cell.angle_gamma   90.00
#
_symmetry.space_group_name_H-M   'P 1'
#
loop_
_entity.id
_entity.type
_entity.pdbx_description
1 polymer ?
#
loop_
_entity_poly.entity_id
_entity_poly.type
_entity_poly.pdbx_seq_one_letter_code
_entity_poly.pdbx_strand_id
1 'polypeptide(L)'
;MFFNKYLKPFLTVGGIITMSAVVYAIDPEQALMGMNNLPFDSNYVFLFRHWGIMVGLMGFFIVLSAFKPSWRAPIVLYSFIEKLFMVYLYVSNFFNPETAHLNASFIPFAVTDIIICTYTLGYWYENYKIRKNVTA
;
A
#
# COMPACT_ATOMS: atom_id res chain seq x y z
N MET A 1 -3.45 -23.04 -7.21
CA MET A 1 -3.33 -21.96 -6.22
C MET A 1 -3.16 -20.65 -6.95
N PHE A 2 -4.23 -19.85 -6.96
CA PHE A 2 -4.32 -18.59 -7.70
C PHE A 2 -3.36 -17.54 -7.14
N PHE A 3 -3.40 -17.31 -5.82
CA PHE A 3 -2.61 -16.25 -5.19
C PHE A 3 -1.11 -16.54 -5.24
N ASN A 4 -0.71 -17.80 -5.06
CA ASN A 4 0.69 -18.20 -5.23
C ASN A 4 1.16 -18.10 -6.71
N LYS A 5 0.29 -18.45 -7.68
CA LYS A 5 0.62 -18.38 -9.11
C LYS A 5 0.88 -16.95 -9.58
N TYR A 6 0.06 -16.00 -9.14
CA TYR A 6 0.14 -14.60 -9.57
C TYR A 6 0.90 -13.70 -8.58
N LEU A 7 1.54 -14.25 -7.55
CA LEU A 7 2.23 -13.46 -6.52
C LEU A 7 3.33 -12.56 -7.10
N LYS A 8 4.15 -13.06 -8.03
CA LYS A 8 5.24 -12.29 -8.62
C LYS A 8 4.74 -11.06 -9.41
N PRO A 9 3.83 -11.19 -10.40
CA PRO A 9 3.29 -10.01 -11.09
C PRO A 9 2.53 -9.10 -10.13
N PHE A 10 1.82 -9.67 -9.15
CA PHE A 10 1.11 -8.89 -8.14
C PHE A 10 2.04 -7.98 -7.32
N LEU A 11 3.10 -8.54 -6.73
CA LEU A 11 4.10 -7.78 -5.98
C LEU A 11 4.84 -6.77 -6.87
N THR A 12 5.08 -7.10 -8.14
CA THR A 12 5.75 -6.18 -9.07
C THR A 12 4.87 -4.97 -9.37
N VAL A 13 3.63 -5.19 -9.80
CA VAL A 13 2.71 -4.11 -10.18
C VAL A 13 2.27 -3.31 -8.95
N GLY A 14 1.85 -3.99 -7.88
CA GLY A 14 1.44 -3.34 -6.63
C GLY A 14 2.58 -2.56 -5.98
N GLY A 15 3.81 -3.09 -6.05
CA GLY A 15 5.00 -2.39 -5.58
C GLY A 15 5.32 -1.14 -6.40
N ILE A 16 5.22 -1.18 -7.73
CA ILE A 16 5.43 -0.01 -8.60
C ILE A 16 4.37 1.07 -8.33
N ILE A 17 3.09 0.69 -8.21
CA ILE A 17 2.01 1.64 -7.89
C ILE A 17 2.27 2.26 -6.52
N THR A 18 2.64 1.48 -5.51
CA THR A 18 2.98 2.01 -4.18
C THR A 18 4.20 2.94 -4.24
N MET A 19 5.19 2.60 -5.06
CA MET A 19 6.42 3.38 -5.22
C MET A 19 6.17 4.76 -5.83
N SER A 20 5.07 4.96 -6.59
CA SER A 20 4.76 6.27 -7.16
C SER A 20 4.53 7.36 -6.10
N ALA A 21 4.28 6.98 -4.84
CA ALA A 21 4.23 7.90 -3.71
C ALA A 21 5.55 8.68 -3.50
N VAL A 22 6.67 8.25 -4.10
CA VAL A 22 7.93 9.00 -4.04
C VAL A 22 7.81 10.41 -4.65
N VAL A 23 6.81 10.66 -5.50
CA VAL A 23 6.55 11.99 -6.06
C VAL A 23 6.23 13.00 -4.95
N TYR A 24 5.56 12.60 -3.86
CA TYR A 24 5.34 13.47 -2.69
C TYR A 24 6.65 13.87 -1.98
N ALA A 25 7.71 13.06 -2.12
CA ALA A 25 9.04 13.39 -1.58
C ALA A 25 9.79 14.41 -2.43
N ILE A 26 9.58 14.40 -3.75
CA ILE A 26 10.29 15.24 -4.70
C ILE A 26 9.54 16.57 -4.88
N ASP A 27 8.26 16.49 -5.22
CA ASP A 27 7.37 17.62 -5.51
C ASP A 27 6.00 17.43 -4.82
N PRO A 28 5.90 17.76 -3.52
CA PRO A 28 4.66 17.59 -2.75
C PRO A 28 3.52 18.47 -3.25
N GLU A 29 3.82 19.65 -3.83
CA GLU A 29 2.80 20.57 -4.35
C GLU A 29 2.11 19.95 -5.57
N GLN A 30 2.90 19.53 -6.56
CA GLN A 30 2.37 18.84 -7.73
C GLN A 30 1.67 17.53 -7.36
N ALA A 31 2.22 16.76 -6.41
CA ALA A 31 1.62 15.50 -5.97
C ALA A 31 0.24 15.72 -5.34
N LEU A 32 0.11 16.67 -4.40
CA LEU A 32 -1.15 16.94 -3.72
C LEU A 32 -2.22 17.49 -4.68
N MET A 33 -1.85 18.43 -5.54
CA MET A 33 -2.79 19.00 -6.51
C MET A 33 -3.16 17.99 -7.60
N GLY A 34 -2.18 17.29 -8.17
CA GLY A 34 -2.37 16.41 -9.31
C GLY A 34 -2.97 15.06 -8.96
N MET A 35 -2.62 14.48 -7.80
CA MET A 35 -3.07 13.14 -7.40
C MET A 35 -4.23 13.15 -6.41
N ASN A 36 -4.30 14.16 -5.53
CA ASN A 36 -5.36 14.23 -4.51
C ASN A 36 -6.33 15.39 -4.73
N ASN A 37 -6.05 16.34 -5.65
CA ASN A 37 -6.81 17.59 -5.75
C ASN A 37 -6.90 18.32 -4.39
N LEU A 38 -5.82 18.28 -3.61
CA LEU A 38 -5.72 18.94 -2.30
C LEU A 38 -4.87 20.20 -2.39
N PRO A 39 -5.21 21.25 -1.61
CA PRO A 39 -4.39 22.44 -1.54
C PRO A 39 -3.04 22.13 -0.90
N PHE A 40 -1.98 22.71 -1.47
CA PHE A 40 -0.65 22.64 -0.89
C PHE A 40 -0.50 23.66 0.23
N ASP A 41 0.04 23.22 1.37
CA ASP A 41 0.42 24.08 2.48
C ASP A 41 1.90 23.80 2.84
N SER A 42 2.72 24.85 2.73
CA SER A 42 4.15 24.80 2.99
C SER A 42 4.50 24.36 4.42
N ASN A 43 3.59 24.55 5.39
CA ASN A 43 3.81 24.17 6.79
C ASN A 43 3.89 22.65 6.97
N TYR A 44 3.32 21.86 6.06
CA TYR A 44 3.28 20.39 6.14
C TYR A 44 4.22 19.69 5.16
N VAL A 45 5.06 20.43 4.42
CA VAL A 45 6.02 19.89 3.43
C VAL A 45 6.88 18.77 4.01
N PHE A 46 7.38 18.94 5.23
CA PHE A 46 8.21 17.95 5.88
C PHE A 46 7.47 16.60 6.04
N LEU A 47 6.21 16.63 6.45
CA LEU A 47 5.38 15.43 6.65
C LEU A 47 5.11 14.73 5.32
N PHE A 48 4.71 15.46 4.29
CA PHE A 48 4.44 14.87 2.97
C PHE A 48 5.70 14.28 2.33
N ARG A 49 6.84 14.95 2.48
CA ARG A 49 8.10 14.43 1.94
C ARG A 49 8.57 13.17 2.66
N HIS A 50 8.48 13.17 3.98
CA HIS A 50 8.82 12.02 4.79
C HIS A 50 7.89 10.83 4.50
N TRP A 51 6.57 11.08 4.42
CA TRP A 51 5.60 10.04 4.07
C TRP A 51 5.84 9.49 2.65
N GLY A 52 6.07 10.36 1.67
CA GLY A 52 6.35 9.98 0.29
C GLY A 52 7.56 9.05 0.16
N ILE A 53 8.65 9.32 0.89
CA ILE A 53 9.83 8.45 0.84
C ILE A 53 9.60 7.12 1.57
N MET A 54 8.86 7.12 2.69
CA MET A 54 8.53 5.87 3.39
C MET A 54 7.69 4.94 2.52
N VAL A 55 6.62 5.46 1.90
CA VAL A 55 5.74 4.67 1.03
C VAL A 55 6.46 4.31 -0.27
N GLY A 56 7.29 5.22 -0.82
CA GLY A 56 8.15 4.95 -1.96
C GLY A 56 9.09 3.77 -1.74
N LEU A 57 9.82 3.77 -0.63
CA LEU A 57 10.72 2.68 -0.24
C LEU A 57 9.98 1.38 0.06
N MET A 58 8.79 1.44 0.67
CA MET A 58 7.93 0.28 0.83
C MET A 58 7.63 -0.35 -0.54
N GLY A 59 7.17 0.45 -1.51
CA GLY A 59 6.90 -0.02 -2.88
C GLY A 59 8.11 -0.69 -3.51
N PHE A 60 9.30 -0.11 -3.35
CA PHE A 60 10.57 -0.71 -3.76
C PHE A 60 10.84 -2.08 -3.15
N PHE A 61 10.69 -2.22 -1.82
CA PHE A 61 10.88 -3.50 -1.16
C PHE A 61 9.83 -4.53 -1.57
N ILE A 62 8.57 -4.13 -1.79
CA ILE A 62 7.52 -5.01 -2.33
C ILE A 62 7.96 -5.57 -3.69
N VAL A 63 8.44 -4.72 -4.61
CA VAL A 63 8.97 -5.19 -5.92
C VAL A 63 10.14 -6.15 -5.73
N LEU A 64 11.13 -5.82 -4.91
CA LEU A 64 12.29 -6.69 -4.70
C LEU A 64 11.92 -8.05 -4.10
N SER A 65 10.91 -8.08 -3.22
CA SER A 65 10.39 -9.33 -2.65
C SER A 65 9.80 -10.27 -3.70
N ALA A 66 9.32 -9.74 -4.84
CA ALA A 66 8.86 -10.55 -5.97
C ALA A 66 9.99 -11.43 -6.54
N PHE A 67 11.22 -10.92 -6.52
CA PHE A 67 12.41 -11.57 -7.08
C PHE A 67 13.26 -12.30 -6.05
N LYS A 68 13.17 -11.95 -4.76
CA LYS A 68 13.92 -12.58 -3.67
C LYS A 68 12.98 -13.29 -2.69
N PRO A 69 12.74 -14.61 -2.85
CA PRO A 69 11.77 -15.35 -2.03
C PRO A 69 12.00 -15.27 -0.52
N SER A 70 13.27 -15.21 -0.07
CA SER A 70 13.61 -15.10 1.34
C SER A 70 13.15 -13.78 1.99
N TRP A 71 12.85 -12.75 1.19
CA TRP A 71 12.37 -11.46 1.67
C TRP A 71 10.85 -11.36 1.70
N ARG A 72 10.12 -12.28 1.05
CA ARG A 72 8.67 -12.18 0.87
C ARG A 72 7.91 -12.13 2.18
N ALA A 73 8.19 -13.05 3.10
CA ALA A 73 7.44 -13.12 4.35
C ALA A 73 7.47 -11.82 5.18
N PRO A 74 8.65 -11.25 5.52
CA PRO A 74 8.70 -10.01 6.29
C PRO A 74 8.15 -8.81 5.51
N ILE A 75 8.43 -8.71 4.21
CA ILE A 75 7.97 -7.56 3.41
C ILE A 75 6.46 -7.60 3.20
N VAL A 76 5.88 -8.76 2.87
CA VAL A 76 4.43 -8.93 2.70
C VAL A 76 3.69 -8.65 4.01
N LEU A 77 4.24 -9.07 5.16
CA LEU A 77 3.66 -8.76 6.46
C LEU A 77 3.71 -7.26 6.75
N TYR A 78 4.87 -6.63 6.58
CA TYR A 78 5.04 -5.20 6.82
C TYR A 78 4.15 -4.36 5.91
N SER A 79 4.12 -4.67 4.61
CA SER A 79 3.21 -4.03 3.65
C SER A 79 1.75 -4.24 4.02
N PHE A 80 1.37 -5.44 4.47
CA PHE A 80 0.00 -5.70 4.89
C PHE A 80 -0.43 -4.80 6.05
N ILE A 81 0.42 -4.64 7.06
CA ILE A 81 0.10 -3.83 8.24
C ILE A 81 -0.03 -2.35 7.88
N GLU A 82 0.91 -1.80 7.11
CA GLU A 82 0.86 -0.40 6.68
C GLU A 82 -0.36 -0.12 5.79
N LYS A 83 -0.63 -1.00 4.82
CA LYS A 83 -1.79 -0.88 3.92
C LYS A 83 -3.11 -1.03 4.69
N LEU A 84 -3.16 -1.94 5.66
CA LEU A 84 -4.34 -2.10 6.52
C LEU A 84 -4.59 -0.85 7.35
N PHE A 85 -3.53 -0.19 7.83
CA PHE A 85 -3.66 1.08 8.54
C PHE A 85 -4.19 2.19 7.62
N MET A 86 -3.75 2.26 6.36
CA MET A 86 -4.32 3.20 5.38
C MET A 86 -5.80 2.94 5.10
N VAL A 87 -6.21 1.67 4.96
CA VAL A 87 -7.63 1.30 4.85
C VAL A 87 -8.41 1.72 6.09
N TYR A 88 -7.84 1.50 7.28
CA TYR A 88 -8.44 1.95 8.53
C TYR A 88 -8.63 3.48 8.54
N LEU A 89 -7.61 4.27 8.20
CA LEU A 89 -7.70 5.74 8.15
C LEU A 89 -8.79 6.22 7.18
N TYR A 90 -8.87 5.61 6.00
CA TYR A 90 -9.91 5.90 5.03
C TYR A 90 -11.31 5.63 5.61
N VAL A 91 -11.51 4.46 6.22
CA VAL A 91 -12.80 4.08 6.82
C VAL A 91 -13.14 4.95 8.03
N SER A 92 -12.20 5.22 8.92
CA SER A 92 -12.45 6.02 10.13
C SER A 92 -12.77 7.48 9.79
N ASN A 93 -12.11 8.06 8.79
CA ASN A 93 -12.38 9.43 8.34
C ASN A 93 -13.78 9.59 7.75
N PHE A 94 -14.37 8.51 7.20
CA PHE A 94 -15.73 8.56 6.67
C PHE A 94 -16.76 8.91 7.76
N PHE A 95 -16.48 8.55 9.01
CA PHE A 95 -17.34 8.83 10.15
C PHE A 95 -17.04 10.17 10.85
N ASN A 96 -16.03 10.91 10.40
CA ASN A 96 -15.67 12.22 10.94
C ASN A 96 -16.20 13.33 10.02
N PRO A 97 -17.19 14.14 10.44
CA PRO A 97 -17.75 15.22 9.60
C PRO A 97 -16.72 16.24 9.12
N GLU A 98 -15.65 16.48 9.88
CA GLU A 98 -14.62 17.47 9.54
C GLU A 98 -13.69 16.99 8.42
N THR A 99 -13.41 15.68 8.35
CA THR A 99 -12.42 15.11 7.43
C THR A 99 -13.01 14.20 6.36
N ALA A 100 -14.30 13.86 6.43
CA ALA A 100 -14.95 12.94 5.49
C ALA A 100 -14.85 13.39 4.02
N HIS A 101 -14.85 14.69 3.76
CA HIS A 101 -14.70 15.24 2.41
C HIS A 101 -13.35 14.88 1.77
N LEU A 102 -12.30 14.66 2.57
CA LEU A 102 -10.98 14.28 2.09
C LEU A 102 -10.95 12.85 1.52
N ASN A 103 -11.87 11.97 1.91
CA ASN A 103 -11.87 10.59 1.42
C ASN A 103 -11.96 10.53 -0.10
N ALA A 104 -12.72 11.42 -0.74
CA ALA A 104 -12.80 11.48 -2.20
C ALA A 104 -11.42 11.62 -2.86
N SER A 105 -10.55 12.42 -2.25
CA SER A 105 -9.16 12.68 -2.68
C SER A 105 -8.21 11.49 -2.50
N PHE A 106 -8.59 10.48 -1.71
CA PHE A 106 -7.77 9.30 -1.41
C PHE A 106 -8.34 7.98 -1.95
N ILE A 107 -9.44 8.01 -2.71
CA ILE A 107 -10.05 6.80 -3.31
C ILE A 107 -9.02 5.91 -4.04
N PRO A 108 -8.14 6.44 -4.93
CA PRO A 108 -7.18 5.59 -5.64
C PRO A 108 -6.21 4.86 -4.71
N PHE A 109 -5.78 5.52 -3.63
CA PHE A 109 -4.92 4.93 -2.60
C PHE A 109 -5.67 3.84 -1.84
N ALA A 110 -6.88 4.14 -1.36
CA ALA A 110 -7.70 3.17 -0.64
C ALA A 110 -8.00 1.92 -1.46
N VAL A 111 -8.33 2.06 -2.75
CA VAL A 111 -8.55 0.92 -3.65
C VAL A 111 -7.29 0.07 -3.78
N THR A 112 -6.13 0.69 -3.99
CA THR A 112 -4.85 -0.03 -4.09
C THR A 112 -4.55 -0.79 -2.80
N ASP A 113 -4.74 -0.14 -1.66
CA ASP A 113 -4.43 -0.71 -0.34
C ASP A 113 -5.39 -1.86 0.02
N ILE A 114 -6.68 -1.72 -0.30
CA ILE A 114 -7.68 -2.81 -0.16
C ILE A 114 -7.26 -4.01 -1.01
N ILE A 115 -6.89 -3.80 -2.27
CA ILE A 115 -6.45 -4.88 -3.17
C ILE A 115 -5.22 -5.59 -2.57
N ILE A 116 -4.25 -4.84 -2.05
CA ILE A 116 -3.06 -5.39 -1.39
C ILE A 116 -3.42 -6.22 -0.16
N CYS A 117 -4.29 -5.70 0.71
CA CYS A 117 -4.75 -6.41 1.88
C CYS A 117 -5.49 -7.71 1.52
N THR A 118 -6.48 -7.63 0.62
CA THR A 118 -7.28 -8.79 0.21
C THR A 118 -6.42 -9.86 -0.45
N TYR A 119 -5.50 -9.48 -1.35
CA TYR A 119 -4.61 -10.44 -1.99
C TYR A 119 -3.69 -11.12 -0.98
N THR A 120 -3.15 -10.36 -0.03
CA THR A 120 -2.25 -10.90 1.01
C THR A 120 -2.98 -11.91 1.91
N LEU A 121 -4.22 -11.61 2.31
CA LEU A 121 -5.05 -12.56 3.05
C LEU A 121 -5.30 -13.85 2.25
N GLY A 122 -5.63 -13.73 0.96
CA GLY A 122 -5.78 -14.87 0.06
C GLY A 122 -4.51 -15.72 -0.08
N TYR A 123 -3.36 -15.05 -0.21
CA TYR A 123 -2.04 -15.68 -0.25
C TYR A 123 -1.74 -16.46 1.03
N TRP A 124 -1.96 -15.87 2.21
CA TRP A 124 -1.76 -16.57 3.48
C TRP A 124 -2.73 -17.72 3.68
N TYR A 125 -3.99 -17.55 3.30
CA TYR A 125 -4.99 -18.62 3.37
C TYR A 125 -4.62 -19.84 2.51
N GLU A 126 -4.15 -19.61 1.28
CA GLU A 126 -3.63 -20.68 0.43
C GLU A 126 -2.42 -21.40 1.08
N ASN A 127 -1.47 -20.64 1.62
CA ASN A 127 -0.29 -21.22 2.30
C ASN A 127 -0.65 -22.01 3.56
N TYR A 128 -1.63 -21.53 4.34
CA TYR A 128 -2.15 -22.25 5.50
C TYR A 128 -2.76 -23.60 5.08
N LYS A 129 -3.55 -23.62 4.00
CA LYS A 129 -4.10 -24.88 3.45
C LYS A 129 -3.03 -25.85 2.97
N ILE A 130 -1.99 -25.38 2.28
CA ILE A 130 -0.85 -26.25 1.88
C ILE A 130 -0.26 -26.91 3.13
N ARG A 131 0.10 -26.11 4.14
CA ARG A 131 0.78 -26.62 5.33
C ARG A 131 -0.05 -27.66 6.06
N LYS A 132 -1.36 -27.40 6.24
CA LYS A 132 -2.27 -28.34 6.90
C LYS A 132 -2.35 -29.68 6.16
N ASN A 133 -2.41 -29.67 4.83
CA ASN A 133 -2.51 -30.88 4.02
C ASN A 133 -1.19 -31.68 3.94
N VAL A 134 -0.04 -31.05 4.21
CA VAL A 134 1.27 -31.75 4.27
C VAL A 134 1.48 -32.41 5.64
N THR A 135 0.86 -31.89 6.69
CA THR A 135 0.98 -32.39 8.06
C THR A 135 -0.10 -33.41 8.46
N ALA A 136 -1.07 -33.67 7.58
CA ALA A 136 -2.18 -34.61 7.78
C ALA A 136 -1.93 -35.89 6.97
#